data_AF-A5MYQ4-F1
#
_entry.id   AF-A5MYQ4-F1
#
_cell.length_a   1.000
_cell.length_b   1.000
_cell.length_c   1.000
_cell.angle_alpha   90.00
_cell.angle_beta   90.00
_cell.angle_gamma   90.00
#
_symmetry.space_group_name_H-M   'P 1'
#
loop_
_entity.id
_entity.type
_entity.pdbx_description
1 polymer ?
#
loop_
_entity_poly.entity_id
_entity_poly.type
_entity_poly.pdbx_seq_one_letter_code
_entity_poly.pdbx_strand_id
1 'polypeptide(L)' 'MVNRWQIYNYLKGGSNEISVKDIERAPVEELREGLIEFILYKRLIMREEKERAMR' A
#
# COMPACT_ATOMS: atom_id res chain seq x y z
N MET A 1 4.41 16.65 -2.39
CA MET A 1 5.23 15.51 -2.85
C MET A 1 4.59 14.25 -2.29
N VAL A 2 4.35 13.25 -3.12
CA VAL A 2 3.77 11.96 -2.67
C VAL A 2 4.78 11.24 -1.79
N ASN A 3 4.33 10.76 -0.63
CA ASN A 3 5.15 9.99 0.31
C ASN A 3 4.64 8.55 0.48
N ARG A 4 5.43 7.73 1.18
CA ARG A 4 5.20 6.30 1.41
C ARG A 4 3.82 5.99 1.96
N TRP A 5 3.30 6.83 2.87
CA TRP A 5 1.99 6.62 3.50
C TRP A 5 0.87 6.87 2.51
N GLN A 6 1.02 7.86 1.64
CA GLN A 6 0.06 8.14 0.60
C GLN A 6 0.05 6.98 -0.41
N ILE A 7 1.21 6.48 -0.84
CA ILE A 7 1.34 5.32 -1.74
C ILE A 7 0.70 4.06 -1.14
N TYR A 8 1.04 3.72 0.10
CA TYR A 8 0.46 2.59 0.82
C TYR A 8 -1.07 2.69 0.90
N ASN A 9 -1.61 3.86 1.26
CA ASN A 9 -3.05 4.04 1.39
C ASN A 9 -3.77 4.01 0.04
N TYR A 10 -3.17 4.55 -1.02
CA TYR A 10 -3.68 4.45 -2.38
C TYR A 10 -3.81 2.99 -2.83
N LEU A 11 -2.76 2.18 -2.63
CA LEU A 11 -2.75 0.74 -2.97
C LEU A 11 -3.77 -0.07 -2.15
N LYS A 12 -4.03 0.35 -0.91
CA LYS A 12 -5.07 -0.23 -0.05
C LYS A 12 -6.50 0.09 -0.54
N GLY A 13 -6.66 0.97 -1.52
CA GLY A 13 -7.97 1.48 -1.96
C GLY A 13 -8.52 2.58 -1.05
N GLY A 14 -7.66 3.26 -0.30
CA GLY A 14 -8.02 4.42 0.52
C GLY A 14 -8.34 5.64 -0.33
N SER A 15 -9.13 6.56 0.23
CA SER A 15 -9.68 7.76 -0.42
C SER A 15 -8.65 8.85 -0.79
N ASN A 16 -7.35 8.55 -0.76
CA ASN A 16 -6.34 9.48 -1.24
C ASN A 16 -6.30 9.39 -2.76
N GLU A 17 -6.98 10.31 -3.44
CA GLU A 17 -6.82 10.50 -4.88
C GLU A 17 -5.39 10.98 -5.17
N ILE A 18 -4.53 10.03 -5.52
CA ILE A 18 -3.18 10.31 -6.03
C ILE A 18 -3.23 10.10 -7.53
N SER A 19 -2.83 11.11 -8.30
CA SER A 19 -2.73 10.93 -9.75
C SER A 19 -1.50 10.10 -10.10
N VAL A 20 -1.54 9.38 -11.22
CA VAL A 20 -0.38 8.63 -11.73
C VAL A 20 0.83 9.55 -11.92
N LYS A 21 0.61 10.80 -12.35
CA LYS A 21 1.68 11.80 -12.52
C LYS A 21 2.37 12.16 -11.20
N ASP A 22 1.63 12.14 -10.09
CA ASP A 22 2.21 12.41 -8.77
C ASP A 22 3.06 11.23 -8.28
N ILE A 23 2.69 10.00 -8.67
CA ILE A 23 3.47 8.77 -8.42
C ILE A 23 4.76 8.78 -9.25
N GLU A 24 4.69 9.12 -10.53
CA GLU A 24 5.87 9.19 -11.43
C GLU A 24 6.92 10.20 -10.97
N ARG A 25 6.49 11.24 -10.24
CA ARG A 25 7.36 12.29 -9.68
C ARG A 25 7.80 12.00 -8.25
N ALA A 26 7.32 10.92 -7.63
CA ALA A 26 7.67 10.58 -6.27
C ALA A 26 9.13 10.07 -6.22
N PRO A 27 9.86 10.33 -5.13
CA PRO A 27 11.15 9.70 -4.91
C PRO A 27 11.04 8.17 -4.93
N VAL A 28 12.04 7.51 -5.51
CA VAL A 28 12.05 6.04 -5.66
C VAL A 28 12.01 5.35 -4.29
N GLU A 29 12.62 5.94 -3.27
CA GLU A 29 12.57 5.48 -1.88
C GLU A 29 11.14 5.43 -1.35
N GLU A 30 10.36 6.49 -1.56
CA GLU A 30 8.96 6.57 -1.09
C GLU A 30 8.08 5.53 -1.79
N LEU A 31 8.27 5.33 -3.10
CA LEU A 31 7.61 4.29 -3.89
C LEU A 31 7.91 2.90 -3.34
N ARG A 32 9.20 2.63 -3.12
CA ARG A 32 9.68 1.34 -2.62
C ARG A 32 9.15 1.04 -1.23
N GLU A 33 9.25 1.99 -0.30
CA GLU A 33 8.76 1.81 1.08
C GLU A 33 7.24 1.61 1.10
N GLY A 34 6.48 2.44 0.36
CA GLY A 34 5.02 2.29 0.29
C GLY A 34 4.57 0.94 -0.28
N LEU A 35 5.28 0.42 -1.29
CA LEU A 35 5.03 -0.91 -1.85
C LEU A 35 5.34 -2.03 -0.85
N ILE A 36 6.46 -1.92 -0.11
CA ILE A 36 6.83 -2.90 0.92
C ILE A 36 5.74 -2.97 2.00
N GLU A 37 5.31 -1.82 2.53
CA GLU A 37 4.26 -1.74 3.54
C GLU A 37 2.95 -2.38 3.06
N PHE A 38 2.57 -2.13 1.81
CA PHE A 38 1.37 -2.73 1.22
C PHE A 38 1.46 -4.26 1.10
N ILE A 39 2.61 -4.78 0.68
CA ILE A 39 2.84 -6.24 0.57
C ILE A 39 2.74 -6.90 1.95
N LEU A 40 3.34 -6.29 2.98
CA LEU A 40 3.26 -6.79 4.35
C LEU A 40 1.82 -6.81 4.86
N TYR A 41 1.06 -5.74 4.63
CA TYR A 41 -0.36 -5.66 4.98
C TYR A 41 -1.20 -6.76 4.30
N LYS A 42 -1.03 -6.98 2.99
CA LYS A 42 -1.76 -8.03 2.27
C LYS A 42 -1.44 -9.43 2.82
N ARG A 43 -0.17 -9.70 3.14
CA ARG A 43 0.21 -10.99 3.76
C ARG A 43 -0.46 -11.20 5.12
N LEU A 44 -0.54 -10.15 5.93
CA LEU A 44 -1.21 -10.20 7.22
C LEU A 44 -2.71 -10.53 7.06
N ILE A 45 -3.42 -9.80 6.19
CA ILE A 45 -4.85 -10.05 5.94
C ILE A 45 -5.09 -11.46 5.43
N MET A 46 -4.32 -11.91 4.44
CA MET A 46 -4.50 -13.27 3.90
C MET A 46 -4.28 -14.35 4.98
N ARG A 47 -3.39 -14.10 5.94
CA ARG A 47 -3.20 -15.00 7.09
C ARG A 47 -4.42 -15.00 8.00
N GLU A 48 -4.93 -13.82 8.35
CA GLU A 48 -6.14 -13.72 9.19
C GLU A 48 -7.38 -14.33 8.53
N GLU A 49 -7.56 -14.12 7.23
CA GLU A 49 -8.67 -14.71 6.46
C GLU A 49 -8.59 -16.24 6.45
N LYS A 50 -7.39 -16.81 6.27
CA LYS A 50 -7.17 -18.25 6.38
C LYS A 50 -7.48 -18.78 7.79
N GLU A 51 -7.04 -18.07 8.82
CA GLU A 51 -7.31 -18.45 10.22
C GLU A 51 -8.80 -18.39 10.55
N ARG A 52 -9.56 -17.43 9.99
CA ARG A 52 -11.02 -17.35 10.14
C ARG A 52 -11.74 -18.46 9.39
N ALA A 53 -11.28 -18.85 8.19
CA ALA A 53 -11.90 -19.91 7.40
C ALA A 53 -11.71 -21.32 7.99
N MET A 54 -10.76 -21.50 8.91
CA MET A 54 -10.50 -22.76 9.62
C MET A 54 -11.23 -22.90 10.96
N ARG A 55 -11.96 -21.86 11.39
CA ARG A 55 -12.81 -21.86 12.60
C ARG A 55 -14.26 -22.10 12.21
#